data_AF-H5XSJ7-F1
#
_entry.id   AF-H5XSJ7-F1
#
_cell.length_a   1.000
_cell.length_b   1.000
_cell.length_c   1.000
_cell.angle_alpha   90.00
_cell.angle_beta   90.00
_cell.angle_gamma   90.00
#
_symmetry.space_group_name_H-M   'P 1'
#
loop_
_entity.id
_entity.type
_entity.pdbx_description
1 polymer ?
#
loop_
_entity_poly.entity_id
_entity_poly.type
_entity_poly.pdbx_seq_one_letter_code
_entity_poly.pdbx_strand_id
1 'polypeptide(L)'
;MKPVKITDTTLRDAHQSLWATRMTTEDMLPILTELDEVGYFSLEVWGGATFDVCLRFLGEDPWERLRQIKSRVKKTPLQMLLRGQSLVGYQHYPDDVVREFVTLSVKNGIDIIRIFDALNDVRNMVVPIEAAKKAGAHVQASVVYTISPVHTTKHYLETATALAELGADSICIKDMAGLLTPIKAYELISLLKKELGIMIHLHSHYIGGMAVGTYLKAAEAGVDVVDTASVPLAFGASQPPVETVVRTFQETEFDSGLNIRKLFRIAKYFEALRKSRGFERGITRISDMRVFEHQVPGGMISNLVSQLEEQGALERIHDVLEEIPKVRAELGFPPLVTPTSQIVGTQAVLNVLSGVRYKLVPGEVKGYVRGLYGRPPAPINSEIQRKIIGDEEPLLVRPADILEPGMVKAKLDSIDFAQSAEDVVSYALFPQVAKKFFEERERGVLSRMEPKAVKETRTAFLTKEDSKLNLQEIKELIQIIDVTEISELNLESDGVKIAIRKGPSAGALIPVTAVARQEGIPLAAANVSAQATPSVEPSGSAPEPVFAANTETIKSPMVGTFYSAQSPDAAPYVKVGQHIEVGQPVCIVEAMKLMNEIESEIEGNVIEILVENGQPVEYGQPLFVIEK
;
A
#
# COMPACT_ATOMS: atom_id res chain seq x y z
N MET A 1 39.89 2.46 -9.90
CA MET A 1 38.77 2.41 -8.94
C MET A 1 37.49 2.68 -9.73
N LYS A 2 36.48 1.83 -9.60
CA LYS A 2 35.16 1.98 -10.22
C LYS A 2 34.14 2.16 -9.08
N PRO A 3 34.10 3.35 -8.45
CA PRO A 3 33.27 3.55 -7.27
C PRO A 3 31.79 3.33 -7.63
N VAL A 4 31.11 2.47 -6.86
CA VAL A 4 29.66 2.32 -6.97
C VAL A 4 29.00 3.48 -6.25
N LYS A 5 28.15 4.22 -6.95
CA LYS A 5 27.43 5.34 -6.36
C LYS A 5 26.18 4.86 -5.64
N ILE A 6 25.66 5.68 -4.74
CA ILE A 6 24.52 5.32 -3.88
C ILE A 6 23.42 6.37 -4.01
N THR A 7 22.19 5.92 -4.18
CA THR A 7 20.98 6.73 -3.98
C THR A 7 20.38 6.42 -2.63
N ASP A 8 20.02 7.45 -1.87
CA ASP A 8 19.28 7.30 -0.62
C ASP A 8 17.77 7.36 -0.89
N THR A 9 17.03 6.42 -0.31
CA THR A 9 15.58 6.27 -0.46
C THR A 9 14.81 6.58 0.83
N THR A 10 15.51 7.11 1.84
CA THR A 10 14.98 7.26 3.20
C THR A 10 13.75 8.17 3.24
N LEU A 11 13.72 9.20 2.40
CA LEU A 11 12.64 10.19 2.32
C LEU A 11 11.48 9.78 1.39
N ARG A 12 11.55 8.62 0.74
CA ARG A 12 10.50 8.11 -0.17
C ARG A 12 10.20 6.62 0.04
N ASP A 13 10.98 5.72 -0.53
CA ASP A 13 10.64 4.29 -0.55
C ASP A 13 10.71 3.62 0.82
N ALA A 14 11.64 4.07 1.66
CA ALA A 14 11.89 3.44 2.95
C ALA A 14 10.69 3.61 3.91
N HIS A 15 10.21 4.83 4.09
CA HIS A 15 9.02 5.09 4.91
C HIS A 15 7.72 4.69 4.20
N GLN A 16 7.69 4.64 2.87
CA GLN A 16 6.59 4.01 2.14
C GLN A 16 6.46 2.53 2.50
N SER A 17 7.59 1.83 2.64
CA SER A 17 7.65 0.40 2.95
C SER A 17 7.37 0.09 4.42
N LEU A 18 7.87 0.91 5.35
CA LEU A 18 7.81 0.60 6.78
C LEU A 18 6.75 1.39 7.54
N TRP A 19 6.50 2.64 7.16
CA TRP A 19 5.71 3.59 7.94
C TRP A 19 4.45 4.04 7.19
N ALA A 20 3.96 3.21 6.26
CA ALA A 20 2.81 3.50 5.41
C ALA A 20 2.88 4.88 4.75
N THR A 21 4.08 5.33 4.38
CA THR A 21 4.33 6.63 3.77
C THR A 21 4.01 7.84 4.67
N ARG A 22 3.98 7.67 6.00
CA ARG A 22 3.52 8.69 6.97
C ARG A 22 4.61 9.63 7.51
N MET A 23 5.81 9.65 6.92
CA MET A 23 6.80 10.67 7.23
C MET A 23 6.30 12.05 6.75
N THR A 24 6.15 12.99 7.68
CA THR A 24 5.65 14.35 7.39
C THR A 24 6.74 15.23 6.79
N THR A 25 6.38 16.34 6.14
CA THR A 25 7.37 17.31 5.67
C THR A 25 8.19 17.85 6.83
N GLU A 26 7.54 18.13 7.97
CA GLU A 26 8.18 18.62 9.21
C GLU A 26 9.27 17.66 9.72
N ASP A 27 9.04 16.34 9.62
CA ASP A 27 10.03 15.33 10.00
C ASP A 27 11.22 15.26 9.01
N MET A 28 11.07 15.76 7.78
CA MET A 28 12.14 15.73 6.79
C MET A 28 13.06 16.95 6.92
N LEU A 29 12.50 18.15 7.13
CA LEU A 29 13.25 19.42 7.02
C LEU A 29 14.54 19.51 7.87
N PRO A 30 14.57 19.04 9.13
CA PRO A 30 15.73 19.24 9.99
C PRO A 30 17.00 18.51 9.56
N ILE A 31 16.90 17.47 8.73
CA ILE A 31 18.03 16.60 8.36
C ILE A 31 18.49 16.76 6.90
N LEU A 32 17.82 17.61 6.12
CA LEU A 32 18.07 17.74 4.69
C LEU A 32 19.49 18.24 4.35
N THR A 33 20.04 19.15 5.16
CA THR A 33 21.39 19.68 4.94
C THR A 33 22.44 18.58 5.13
N GLU A 34 22.32 17.76 6.18
CA GLU A 34 23.22 16.63 6.41
C GLU A 34 23.13 15.60 5.29
N LEU A 35 21.92 15.29 4.80
CA LEU A 35 21.71 14.41 3.65
C LEU A 35 22.40 14.96 2.39
N ASP A 36 22.25 16.25 2.11
CA ASP A 36 22.85 16.92 0.95
C ASP A 36 24.39 16.94 0.98
N GLU A 37 24.99 16.81 2.16
CA GLU A 37 26.44 16.82 2.36
C GLU A 37 27.11 15.45 2.31
N VAL A 38 26.34 14.36 2.18
CA VAL A 38 26.89 12.99 2.16
C VAL A 38 27.68 12.74 0.88
N GLY A 39 27.18 13.21 -0.26
CA GLY A 39 27.71 12.90 -1.59
C GLY A 39 26.99 11.75 -2.30
N TYR A 40 25.70 11.56 -2.02
CA TYR A 40 24.86 10.60 -2.74
C TYR A 40 24.77 10.94 -4.24
N PHE A 41 24.53 9.92 -5.07
CA PHE A 41 24.17 10.11 -6.48
C PHE A 41 22.86 10.88 -6.63
N SER A 42 21.87 10.51 -5.82
CA SER A 42 20.60 11.22 -5.73
C SER A 42 19.92 10.96 -4.38
N LEU A 43 18.98 11.82 -4.02
CA LEU A 43 18.00 11.57 -2.95
C LEU A 43 16.67 11.27 -3.61
N GLU A 44 16.12 10.08 -3.40
CA GLU A 44 14.76 9.78 -3.81
C GLU A 44 13.78 10.31 -2.76
N VAL A 45 13.01 11.34 -3.13
CA VAL A 45 12.23 12.14 -2.17
C VAL A 45 10.76 12.31 -2.57
N TRP A 46 10.37 11.83 -3.75
CA TRP A 46 9.05 12.15 -4.33
C TRP A 46 8.50 11.07 -5.25
N GLY A 47 7.23 11.20 -5.62
CA GLY A 47 6.52 10.20 -6.42
C GLY A 47 6.13 8.96 -5.62
N GLY A 48 5.82 7.86 -6.30
CA GLY A 48 5.23 6.68 -5.65
C GLY A 48 3.94 7.04 -4.92
N ALA A 49 3.76 6.54 -3.68
CA ALA A 49 2.57 6.82 -2.88
C ALA A 49 2.60 8.17 -2.16
N THR A 50 3.76 8.86 -2.12
CA THR A 50 3.92 10.09 -1.33
C THR A 50 2.95 11.19 -1.74
N PHE A 51 2.67 11.32 -3.04
CA PHE A 51 1.80 12.37 -3.57
C PHE A 51 0.36 12.27 -3.05
N ASP A 52 -0.28 11.10 -3.22
CA ASP A 52 -1.63 10.82 -2.72
C ASP A 52 -1.67 10.90 -1.19
N VAL A 53 -0.64 10.37 -0.51
CA VAL A 53 -0.60 10.35 0.96
C VAL A 53 -0.47 11.74 1.58
N CYS A 54 0.30 12.64 0.97
CA CYS A 54 0.38 14.04 1.39
C CYS A 54 -1.02 14.67 1.46
N LEU A 55 -1.76 14.58 0.36
CA LEU A 55 -3.09 15.17 0.24
C LEU A 55 -4.12 14.46 1.13
N ARG A 56 -4.14 13.12 1.11
CA ARG A 56 -5.21 12.32 1.70
C ARG A 56 -5.09 12.16 3.21
N PHE A 57 -3.87 12.05 3.73
CA PHE A 57 -3.64 11.62 5.11
C PHE A 57 -2.83 12.60 5.93
N LEU A 58 -1.87 13.29 5.33
CA LEU A 58 -0.98 14.18 6.07
C LEU A 58 -1.49 15.62 6.14
N GLY A 59 -2.48 15.97 5.32
CA GLY A 59 -2.93 17.35 5.18
C GLY A 59 -1.79 18.25 4.70
N GLU A 60 -0.98 17.77 3.75
CA GLU A 60 0.18 18.47 3.21
C GLU A 60 0.09 18.58 1.68
N ASP A 61 0.58 19.70 1.14
CA ASP A 61 0.73 19.86 -0.30
C ASP A 61 2.04 19.16 -0.75
N PRO A 62 1.96 18.12 -1.62
CA PRO A 62 3.16 17.43 -2.09
C PRO A 62 4.09 18.33 -2.90
N TRP A 63 3.56 19.33 -3.62
CA TRP A 63 4.38 20.29 -4.38
C TRP A 63 5.15 21.22 -3.45
N GLU A 64 4.51 21.67 -2.38
CA GLU A 64 5.17 22.49 -1.37
C GLU A 64 6.25 21.70 -0.63
N ARG A 65 5.99 20.43 -0.28
CA ARG A 65 7.01 19.51 0.23
C ARG A 65 8.23 19.48 -0.69
N LEU A 66 8.02 19.27 -2.00
CA LEU A 66 9.11 19.23 -2.98
C LEU A 66 9.90 20.55 -3.00
N ARG A 67 9.22 21.70 -3.06
CA ARG A 67 9.88 23.02 -3.05
C ARG A 67 10.69 23.25 -1.77
N GLN A 68 10.17 22.82 -0.61
CA GLN A 68 10.87 22.94 0.66
C GLN A 68 12.08 22.01 0.79
N ILE A 69 12.04 20.84 0.15
CA ILE A 69 13.20 19.95 0.04
C ILE A 69 14.23 20.59 -0.90
N LYS A 70 13.84 21.00 -2.11
CA LYS A 70 14.74 21.64 -3.08
C LYS A 70 15.32 22.96 -2.57
N SER A 71 14.62 23.67 -1.68
CA SER A 71 15.14 24.91 -1.08
C SER A 71 16.32 24.65 -0.14
N ARG A 72 16.48 23.44 0.40
CA ARG A 72 17.54 23.05 1.35
C ARG A 72 18.58 22.10 0.73
N VAL A 73 18.17 21.19 -0.15
CA VAL A 73 19.05 20.27 -0.87
C VAL A 73 19.52 20.93 -2.16
N LYS A 74 20.81 21.29 -2.23
CA LYS A 74 21.39 22.07 -3.34
C LYS A 74 22.45 21.33 -4.14
N LYS A 75 23.13 20.36 -3.54
CA LYS A 75 24.25 19.64 -4.16
C LYS A 75 23.80 18.34 -4.81
N THR A 76 22.84 17.67 -4.19
CA THR A 76 22.41 16.33 -4.54
C THR A 76 21.16 16.38 -5.42
N PRO A 77 21.16 15.72 -6.60
CA PRO A 77 19.98 15.59 -7.43
C PRO A 77 18.79 14.97 -6.70
N LEU A 78 17.59 15.52 -6.89
CA LEU A 78 16.35 14.95 -6.38
C LEU A 78 15.76 13.96 -7.40
N GLN A 79 15.50 12.74 -6.95
CA GLN A 79 14.90 11.67 -7.73
C GLN A 79 13.44 11.45 -7.33
N MET A 80 12.59 11.14 -8.31
CA MET A 80 11.24 10.64 -8.07
C MET A 80 10.97 9.29 -8.75
N LEU A 81 10.01 8.54 -8.21
CA LEU A 81 9.43 7.37 -8.88
C LEU A 81 8.12 7.74 -9.61
N LEU A 82 8.06 7.45 -10.91
CA LEU A 82 6.91 7.73 -11.78
C LEU A 82 6.42 6.44 -12.48
N ARG A 83 5.12 6.15 -12.35
CA ARG A 83 4.47 5.01 -13.00
C ARG A 83 4.04 5.38 -14.42
N GLY A 84 4.93 5.34 -15.41
CA GLY A 84 4.60 5.45 -16.83
C GLY A 84 3.42 6.39 -17.13
N GLN A 85 2.37 5.84 -17.75
CA GLN A 85 1.13 6.53 -18.09
C GLN A 85 0.21 6.83 -16.88
N SER A 86 0.42 6.16 -15.75
CA SER A 86 -0.37 6.34 -14.51
C SER A 86 0.24 7.37 -13.55
N LEU A 87 1.42 7.92 -13.85
CA LEU A 87 2.10 8.94 -13.07
C LEU A 87 2.24 8.56 -11.57
N VAL A 88 1.51 9.25 -10.71
CA VAL A 88 1.40 8.98 -9.27
C VAL A 88 0.02 8.46 -8.87
N GLY A 89 -0.90 8.25 -9.83
CA GLY A 89 -2.25 7.69 -9.63
C GLY A 89 -2.43 6.26 -10.16
N TYR A 90 -3.64 5.71 -10.07
CA TYR A 90 -3.89 4.26 -10.18
C TYR A 90 -4.47 3.78 -11.52
N GLN A 91 -4.73 4.72 -12.44
CA GLN A 91 -5.24 4.49 -13.79
C GLN A 91 -4.37 5.22 -14.82
N HIS A 92 -4.49 4.90 -16.11
CA HIS A 92 -3.82 5.66 -17.16
C HIS A 92 -4.44 7.05 -17.31
N TYR A 93 -3.59 8.06 -17.48
CA TYR A 93 -4.02 9.42 -17.74
C TYR A 93 -3.84 9.79 -19.21
N PRO A 94 -4.63 10.75 -19.73
CA PRO A 94 -4.40 11.31 -21.07
C PRO A 94 -3.01 11.95 -21.18
N ASP A 95 -2.47 12.00 -22.40
CA ASP A 95 -1.09 12.42 -22.62
C ASP A 95 -0.81 13.89 -22.27
N ASP A 96 -1.81 14.77 -22.37
CA ASP A 96 -1.66 16.18 -21.97
C ASP A 96 -1.48 16.32 -20.45
N VAL A 97 -2.19 15.50 -19.66
CA VAL A 97 -2.02 15.42 -18.20
C VAL A 97 -0.62 14.90 -17.85
N VAL A 98 -0.15 13.86 -18.55
CA VAL A 98 1.21 13.31 -18.37
C VAL A 98 2.28 14.36 -18.64
N ARG A 99 2.19 15.07 -19.77
CA ARG A 99 3.16 16.11 -20.14
C ARG A 99 3.18 17.26 -19.14
N GLU A 100 2.02 17.72 -18.68
CA GLU A 100 1.93 18.81 -17.71
C GLU A 100 2.52 18.39 -16.36
N PHE A 101 2.12 17.22 -15.83
CA PHE A 101 2.64 16.72 -14.56
C PHE A 101 4.16 16.60 -14.56
N VAL A 102 4.73 16.00 -15.61
CA VAL A 102 6.19 15.84 -15.73
C VAL A 102 6.88 17.19 -15.83
N THR A 103 6.35 18.12 -16.63
CA THR A 103 6.90 19.47 -16.77
C THR A 103 6.92 20.21 -15.43
N LEU A 104 5.81 20.17 -14.68
CA LEU A 104 5.73 20.81 -13.37
C LEU A 104 6.62 20.12 -12.33
N SER A 105 6.80 18.80 -12.39
CA SER A 105 7.69 18.06 -11.49
C SER A 105 9.13 18.53 -11.62
N VAL A 106 9.63 18.66 -12.86
CA VAL A 106 10.98 19.15 -13.12
C VAL A 106 11.12 20.63 -12.73
N LYS A 107 10.14 21.46 -13.11
CA LYS A 107 10.10 22.89 -12.74
C LYS A 107 10.18 23.11 -11.23
N ASN A 108 9.55 22.25 -10.43
CA ASN A 108 9.53 22.36 -8.96
C ASN A 108 10.77 21.73 -8.29
N GLY A 109 11.65 21.06 -9.03
CA GLY A 109 12.98 20.70 -8.54
C GLY A 109 13.39 19.23 -8.68
N ILE A 110 12.59 18.38 -9.34
CA ILE A 110 13.01 17.02 -9.67
C ILE A 110 14.07 17.04 -10.77
N ASP A 111 15.20 16.40 -10.52
CA ASP A 111 16.33 16.33 -11.44
C ASP A 111 16.38 14.96 -12.17
N ILE A 112 15.95 13.88 -11.50
CA ILE A 112 15.94 12.51 -12.02
C ILE A 112 14.52 11.93 -11.94
N ILE A 113 13.99 11.45 -13.07
CA ILE A 113 12.70 10.76 -13.11
C ILE A 113 12.93 9.28 -13.39
N ARG A 114 12.67 8.44 -12.39
CA ARG A 114 12.63 6.99 -12.54
C ARG A 114 11.27 6.56 -13.07
N ILE A 115 11.19 6.23 -14.35
CA ILE A 115 9.95 5.90 -15.05
C ILE A 115 9.85 4.38 -15.17
N PHE A 116 8.76 3.78 -14.72
CA PHE A 116 8.49 2.35 -14.89
C PHE A 116 7.05 2.08 -15.32
N ASP A 117 6.81 0.95 -15.96
CA ASP A 117 5.48 0.40 -16.21
C ASP A 117 5.30 -0.93 -15.45
N ALA A 118 4.11 -1.16 -14.90
CA ALA A 118 3.85 -2.33 -14.06
C ALA A 118 3.95 -3.68 -14.82
N LEU A 119 3.75 -3.65 -16.14
CA LEU A 119 3.79 -4.80 -17.04
C LEU A 119 5.07 -4.87 -17.88
N ASN A 120 6.01 -3.93 -17.68
CA ASN A 120 7.10 -3.66 -18.62
C ASN A 120 6.61 -3.36 -20.05
N ASP A 121 5.39 -2.82 -20.21
CA ASP A 121 4.89 -2.37 -21.51
C ASP A 121 5.49 -1.02 -21.86
N VAL A 122 6.56 -1.06 -22.67
CA VAL A 122 7.32 0.11 -23.12
C VAL A 122 6.44 1.19 -23.76
N ARG A 123 5.29 0.82 -24.35
CA ARG A 123 4.36 1.79 -24.96
C ARG A 123 3.81 2.79 -23.93
N ASN A 124 3.56 2.33 -22.69
CA ASN A 124 3.10 3.18 -21.60
C ASN A 124 4.18 4.12 -21.05
N MET A 125 5.43 3.99 -21.52
CA MET A 125 6.56 4.79 -21.07
C MET A 125 7.00 5.84 -22.11
N VAL A 126 6.49 5.78 -23.34
CA VAL A 126 6.87 6.70 -24.43
C VAL A 126 6.64 8.17 -24.04
N VAL A 127 5.40 8.53 -23.74
CA VAL A 127 5.01 9.92 -23.44
C VAL A 127 5.70 10.48 -22.19
N PRO A 128 5.77 9.79 -21.04
CA PRO A 128 6.48 10.31 -19.88
C PRO A 128 8.00 10.41 -20.12
N ILE A 129 8.63 9.51 -20.88
CA ILE A 129 10.05 9.63 -21.27
C ILE A 129 10.25 10.88 -22.12
N GLU A 130 9.46 11.07 -23.18
CA GLU A 130 9.54 12.24 -24.05
C GLU A 130 9.34 13.54 -23.27
N ALA A 131 8.33 13.59 -22.39
CA ALA A 131 8.06 14.75 -21.55
C ALA A 131 9.22 15.07 -20.61
N ALA A 132 9.82 14.05 -19.99
CA ALA A 132 10.94 14.22 -19.07
C ALA A 132 12.20 14.70 -19.79
N LYS A 133 12.52 14.14 -20.96
CA LYS A 133 13.62 14.63 -21.82
C LYS A 133 13.39 16.08 -22.22
N LYS A 134 12.19 16.43 -22.67
CA LYS A 134 11.83 17.80 -23.07
C LYS A 134 11.93 18.79 -21.92
N ALA A 135 11.57 18.36 -20.70
CA ALA A 135 11.68 19.16 -19.49
C ALA A 135 13.12 19.29 -18.97
N GLY A 136 14.06 18.50 -19.50
CA GLY A 136 15.49 18.56 -19.16
C GLY A 136 15.90 17.70 -17.95
N ALA A 137 15.07 16.74 -17.55
CA ALA A 137 15.42 15.79 -16.49
C ALA A 137 16.29 14.65 -17.01
N HIS A 138 17.06 14.04 -16.10
CA HIS A 138 17.71 12.74 -16.34
C HIS A 138 16.64 11.64 -16.36
N VAL A 139 16.48 10.98 -17.50
CA VAL A 139 15.50 9.90 -17.65
C VAL A 139 16.12 8.57 -17.24
N GLN A 140 15.65 8.04 -16.11
CA GLN A 140 15.99 6.69 -15.67
C GLN A 140 14.82 5.75 -15.98
N ALA A 141 14.88 5.05 -17.11
CA ALA A 141 13.84 4.09 -17.44
C ALA A 141 14.06 2.78 -16.68
N SER A 142 12.99 2.17 -16.18
CA SER A 142 13.06 1.01 -15.31
C SER A 142 12.51 -0.26 -15.95
N VAL A 143 13.24 -1.35 -15.76
CA VAL A 143 12.79 -2.71 -16.02
C VAL A 143 12.39 -3.34 -14.69
N VAL A 144 11.12 -3.65 -14.52
CA VAL A 144 10.58 -4.30 -13.33
C VAL A 144 11.00 -5.78 -13.33
N TYR A 145 11.65 -6.22 -12.26
CA TYR A 145 12.16 -7.59 -12.15
C TYR A 145 11.18 -8.49 -11.39
N THR A 146 10.98 -9.70 -11.91
CA THR A 146 10.19 -10.78 -11.29
C THR A 146 10.64 -12.16 -11.80
N ILE A 147 10.04 -13.25 -11.30
CA ILE A 147 10.40 -14.61 -11.72
C ILE A 147 9.16 -15.33 -12.25
N SER A 148 9.22 -15.80 -13.49
CA SER A 148 8.19 -16.64 -14.11
C SER A 148 8.75 -17.28 -15.39
N PRO A 149 8.03 -18.21 -16.05
CA PRO A 149 8.47 -18.83 -17.30
C PRO A 149 8.74 -17.84 -18.45
N VAL A 150 8.15 -16.64 -18.43
CA VAL A 150 8.28 -15.65 -19.52
C VAL A 150 9.31 -14.57 -19.23
N HIS A 151 9.65 -14.37 -17.96
CA HIS A 151 10.59 -13.34 -17.49
C HIS A 151 12.03 -13.88 -17.51
N THR A 152 12.60 -13.99 -18.70
CA THR A 152 13.96 -14.47 -18.93
C THR A 152 14.99 -13.33 -19.01
N THR A 153 16.28 -13.65 -18.91
CA THR A 153 17.36 -12.67 -19.17
C THR A 153 17.22 -12.00 -20.55
N LYS A 154 16.76 -12.75 -21.56
CA LYS A 154 16.50 -12.22 -22.90
C LYS A 154 15.37 -11.18 -22.87
N HIS A 155 14.26 -11.49 -22.22
CA HIS A 155 13.14 -10.55 -22.06
C HIS A 155 13.61 -9.24 -21.40
N TYR A 156 14.42 -9.33 -20.34
CA TYR A 156 14.94 -8.14 -19.68
C TYR A 156 15.89 -7.31 -20.55
N LEU A 157 16.74 -7.96 -21.34
CA LEU A 157 17.61 -7.26 -22.29
C LEU A 157 16.78 -6.57 -23.39
N GLU A 158 15.77 -7.25 -23.95
CA GLU A 158 14.89 -6.69 -24.99
C GLU A 158 14.15 -5.44 -24.48
N THR A 159 13.55 -5.52 -23.29
CA THR A 159 12.89 -4.38 -22.66
C THR A 159 13.88 -3.24 -22.39
N ALA A 160 15.05 -3.53 -21.82
CA ALA A 160 16.06 -2.51 -21.53
C ALA A 160 16.60 -1.84 -22.81
N THR A 161 16.76 -2.61 -23.90
CA THR A 161 17.19 -2.11 -25.20
C THR A 161 16.15 -1.15 -25.79
N ALA A 162 14.87 -1.56 -25.79
CA ALA A 162 13.79 -0.69 -26.27
C ALA A 162 13.70 0.62 -25.47
N LEU A 163 13.90 0.56 -24.15
CA LEU A 163 13.93 1.77 -23.30
C LEU A 163 15.15 2.67 -23.58
N ALA A 164 16.31 2.09 -23.87
CA ALA A 164 17.50 2.84 -24.27
C ALA A 164 17.29 3.53 -25.63
N GLU A 165 16.67 2.84 -26.59
CA GLU A 165 16.31 3.38 -27.92
C GLU A 165 15.29 4.54 -27.83
N LEU A 166 14.40 4.53 -26.82
CA LEU A 166 13.52 5.66 -26.51
C LEU A 166 14.24 6.87 -25.90
N GLY A 167 15.55 6.77 -25.63
CA GLY A 167 16.37 7.89 -25.17
C GLY A 167 16.56 7.97 -23.65
N ALA A 168 16.39 6.84 -22.94
CA ALA A 168 16.74 6.76 -21.51
C ALA A 168 18.24 7.06 -21.29
N ASP A 169 18.54 7.92 -20.30
CA ASP A 169 19.92 8.27 -19.91
C ASP A 169 20.55 7.19 -19.01
N SER A 170 19.72 6.37 -18.37
CA SER A 170 20.13 5.21 -17.57
C SER A 170 19.02 4.18 -17.48
N ILE A 171 19.37 2.90 -17.26
CA ILE A 171 18.41 1.83 -16.98
C ILE A 171 18.46 1.47 -15.50
N CYS A 172 17.28 1.38 -14.87
CA CYS A 172 17.13 0.84 -13.53
C CYS A 172 16.52 -0.56 -13.56
N ILE A 173 17.20 -1.55 -12.98
CA ILE A 173 16.56 -2.84 -12.67
C ILE A 173 15.83 -2.68 -11.33
N LYS A 174 14.50 -2.72 -11.37
CA LYS A 174 13.64 -2.54 -10.19
C LYS A 174 13.15 -3.87 -9.66
N ASP A 175 13.87 -4.40 -8.68
CA ASP A 175 13.50 -5.60 -7.91
C ASP A 175 12.66 -5.24 -6.69
N MET A 176 11.39 -4.93 -6.93
CA MET A 176 10.44 -4.45 -5.91
C MET A 176 10.12 -5.47 -4.81
N ALA A 177 10.38 -6.76 -5.04
CA ALA A 177 10.07 -7.84 -4.11
C ALA A 177 11.33 -8.49 -3.51
N GLY A 178 12.54 -8.02 -3.82
CA GLY A 178 13.78 -8.57 -3.29
C GLY A 178 14.08 -9.99 -3.77
N LEU A 179 13.70 -10.32 -5.01
CA LEU A 179 13.79 -11.65 -5.62
C LEU A 179 15.09 -11.87 -6.38
N LEU A 180 15.82 -10.81 -6.74
CA LEU A 180 17.01 -10.91 -7.56
C LEU A 180 18.16 -11.54 -6.75
N THR A 181 18.53 -12.77 -7.10
CA THR A 181 19.63 -13.48 -6.44
C THR A 181 20.98 -12.91 -6.86
N PRO A 182 22.05 -13.10 -6.05
CA PRO A 182 23.37 -12.56 -6.38
C PRO A 182 23.94 -13.07 -7.72
N ILE A 183 23.74 -14.34 -8.05
CA ILE A 183 24.23 -14.90 -9.31
C ILE A 183 23.44 -14.34 -10.51
N LYS A 184 22.11 -14.23 -10.40
CA LYS A 184 21.29 -13.65 -11.46
C LYS A 184 21.55 -12.17 -11.66
N ALA A 185 21.85 -11.43 -10.59
CA ALA A 185 22.30 -10.05 -10.67
C ALA A 185 23.60 -9.93 -11.48
N TYR A 186 24.60 -10.76 -11.18
CA TYR A 186 25.86 -10.75 -11.92
C TYR A 186 25.63 -11.00 -13.42
N GLU A 187 24.87 -12.05 -13.77
CA GLU A 187 24.57 -12.41 -15.15
C GLU A 187 23.83 -11.29 -15.89
N LEU A 188 22.74 -10.77 -15.31
CA LEU A 188 21.90 -9.76 -15.93
C LEU A 188 22.64 -8.44 -16.09
N ILE A 189 23.31 -7.96 -15.05
CA ILE A 189 24.05 -6.68 -15.11
C ILE A 189 25.21 -6.77 -16.10
N SER A 190 25.96 -7.89 -16.12
CA SER A 190 27.05 -8.08 -17.08
C SER A 190 26.56 -8.00 -18.52
N LEU A 191 25.40 -8.62 -18.80
CA LEU A 191 24.77 -8.57 -20.11
C LEU A 191 24.35 -7.14 -20.48
N LEU A 192 23.63 -6.44 -19.58
CA LEU A 192 23.16 -5.08 -19.85
C LEU A 192 24.31 -4.10 -20.05
N LYS A 193 25.38 -4.19 -19.24
CA LYS A 193 26.58 -3.35 -19.39
C LYS A 193 27.30 -3.59 -20.72
N LYS A 194 27.33 -4.84 -21.19
CA LYS A 194 27.93 -5.19 -22.47
C LYS A 194 27.15 -4.64 -23.65
N GLU A 195 25.81 -4.73 -23.62
CA GLU A 195 24.97 -4.45 -24.80
C GLU A 195 24.50 -2.98 -24.89
N LEU A 196 24.29 -2.27 -23.76
CA LEU A 196 23.62 -0.96 -23.79
C LEU A 196 24.56 0.27 -23.75
N GLY A 197 25.75 0.14 -23.15
CA GLY A 197 26.70 1.25 -23.03
C GLY A 197 26.26 2.44 -22.15
N ILE A 198 25.08 2.39 -21.53
CA ILE A 198 24.57 3.42 -20.59
C ILE A 198 24.67 2.98 -19.13
N MET A 199 24.39 3.91 -18.22
CA MET A 199 24.44 3.67 -16.78
C MET A 199 23.37 2.67 -16.35
N ILE A 200 23.75 1.72 -15.50
CA ILE A 200 22.84 0.74 -14.89
C ILE A 200 22.72 1.01 -13.39
N HIS A 201 21.50 1.18 -12.95
CA HIS A 201 21.11 1.37 -11.56
C HIS A 201 20.38 0.12 -11.05
N LEU A 202 20.76 -0.43 -9.91
CA LEU A 202 20.04 -1.52 -9.28
C LEU A 202 19.26 -1.04 -8.04
N HIS A 203 17.96 -1.30 -8.06
CA HIS A 203 17.07 -1.12 -6.92
C HIS A 203 16.59 -2.49 -6.43
N SER A 204 16.76 -2.80 -5.14
CA SER A 204 16.22 -4.03 -4.54
C SER A 204 15.79 -3.81 -3.09
N HIS A 205 14.72 -4.51 -2.70
CA HIS A 205 14.25 -4.57 -1.31
C HIS A 205 14.98 -5.68 -0.52
N TYR A 206 15.07 -5.52 0.79
CA TYR A 206 15.82 -6.40 1.69
C TYR A 206 14.98 -7.47 2.39
N ILE A 207 13.75 -7.70 1.91
CA ILE A 207 12.75 -8.53 2.60
C ILE A 207 13.25 -9.95 2.82
N GLY A 208 13.88 -10.54 1.81
CA GLY A 208 14.52 -11.87 1.89
C GLY A 208 15.99 -11.85 2.31
N GLY A 209 16.55 -10.69 2.68
CA GLY A 209 17.93 -10.54 3.16
C GLY A 209 19.03 -10.69 2.11
N MET A 210 18.71 -10.88 0.83
CA MET A 210 19.71 -11.13 -0.22
C MET A 210 20.36 -9.86 -0.80
N ALA A 211 19.73 -8.70 -0.69
CA ALA A 211 20.10 -7.58 -1.56
C ALA A 211 21.52 -7.01 -1.34
N VAL A 212 22.13 -7.16 -0.16
CA VAL A 212 23.55 -6.80 0.04
C VAL A 212 24.47 -7.71 -0.79
N GLY A 213 24.21 -9.03 -0.79
CA GLY A 213 24.94 -9.97 -1.65
C GLY A 213 24.69 -9.71 -3.13
N THR A 214 23.45 -9.36 -3.48
CA THR A 214 23.06 -8.96 -4.84
C THR A 214 23.80 -7.71 -5.29
N TYR A 215 23.94 -6.70 -4.43
CA TYR A 215 24.66 -5.47 -4.73
C TYR A 215 26.17 -5.71 -4.91
N LEU A 216 26.78 -6.57 -4.10
CA LEU A 216 28.19 -6.95 -4.27
C LEU A 216 28.43 -7.64 -5.61
N LYS A 217 27.60 -8.62 -5.96
CA LYS A 217 27.70 -9.30 -7.27
C LYS A 217 27.35 -8.37 -8.44
N ALA A 218 26.43 -7.43 -8.27
CA ALA A 218 26.15 -6.42 -9.28
C ALA A 218 27.32 -5.45 -9.47
N ALA A 219 28.03 -5.08 -8.39
CA ALA A 219 29.25 -4.27 -8.45
C ALA A 219 30.36 -4.97 -9.25
N GLU A 220 30.59 -6.26 -8.98
CA GLU A 220 31.52 -7.09 -9.77
C GLU A 220 31.15 -7.18 -11.25
N ALA A 221 29.85 -7.11 -11.58
CA ALA A 221 29.33 -7.07 -12.95
C ALA A 221 29.34 -5.66 -13.58
N GLY A 222 29.71 -4.62 -12.81
CA GLY A 222 29.84 -3.25 -13.29
C GLY A 222 28.58 -2.39 -13.18
N VAL A 223 27.70 -2.65 -12.20
CA VAL A 223 26.60 -1.72 -11.85
C VAL A 223 27.17 -0.36 -11.44
N ASP A 224 26.50 0.73 -11.79
CA ASP A 224 26.99 2.08 -11.56
C ASP A 224 26.41 2.69 -10.27
N VAL A 225 25.15 2.38 -9.95
CA VAL A 225 24.41 2.94 -8.80
C VAL A 225 23.57 1.87 -8.11
N VAL A 226 23.48 1.92 -6.79
CA VAL A 226 22.55 1.10 -6.00
C VAL A 226 21.70 1.95 -5.05
N ASP A 227 20.46 1.51 -4.78
CA ASP A 227 19.56 2.16 -3.82
C ASP A 227 19.73 1.62 -2.39
N THR A 228 19.79 2.51 -1.41
CA THR A 228 19.91 2.16 0.02
C THR A 228 18.98 3.03 0.87
N ALA A 229 18.83 2.68 2.14
CA ALA A 229 18.15 3.52 3.14
C ALA A 229 19.00 3.66 4.40
N SER A 230 18.77 4.71 5.20
CA SER A 230 19.40 4.84 6.51
C SER A 230 18.95 3.71 7.44
N VAL A 231 19.87 3.15 8.24
CA VAL A 231 19.63 1.94 9.07
C VAL A 231 18.33 1.92 9.90
N PRO A 232 17.77 3.02 10.45
CA PRO A 232 16.50 2.95 11.20
C PRO A 232 15.28 2.70 10.32
N LEU A 233 15.37 3.00 9.03
CA LEU A 233 14.34 2.77 8.02
C LEU A 233 14.75 1.71 6.98
N ALA A 234 15.85 0.99 7.20
CA ALA A 234 16.27 -0.11 6.33
C ALA A 234 15.64 -1.46 6.76
N PHE A 235 16.07 -2.54 6.11
CA PHE A 235 15.68 -3.94 6.39
C PHE A 235 14.22 -4.28 6.11
N GLY A 236 13.89 -5.57 6.22
CA GLY A 236 12.53 -6.08 5.98
C GLY A 236 12.03 -5.63 4.62
N ALA A 237 10.81 -5.12 4.55
CA ALA A 237 10.22 -4.61 3.32
C ALA A 237 10.93 -3.35 2.75
N SER A 238 11.95 -2.78 3.39
CA SER A 238 12.70 -1.61 2.90
C SER A 238 14.00 -2.00 2.17
N GLN A 239 14.81 -1.03 1.78
CA GLN A 239 16.12 -1.21 1.15
C GLN A 239 17.21 -1.68 2.14
N PRO A 240 18.36 -2.17 1.63
CA PRO A 240 19.54 -2.41 2.45
C PRO A 240 20.02 -1.15 3.20
N PRO A 241 20.55 -1.29 4.43
CA PRO A 241 21.14 -0.18 5.17
C PRO A 241 22.38 0.35 4.45
N VAL A 242 22.41 1.67 4.21
CA VAL A 242 23.52 2.37 3.55
C VAL A 242 24.85 2.14 4.26
N GLU A 243 24.84 2.10 5.59
CA GLU A 243 26.03 1.91 6.42
C GLU A 243 26.67 0.54 6.16
N THR A 244 25.86 -0.50 6.00
CA THR A 244 26.35 -1.85 5.67
C THR A 244 26.89 -1.89 4.26
N VAL A 245 26.16 -1.37 3.27
CA VAL A 245 26.60 -1.38 1.86
C VAL A 245 27.91 -0.61 1.69
N VAL A 246 28.04 0.58 2.28
CA VAL A 246 29.28 1.37 2.26
C VAL A 246 30.43 0.59 2.89
N ARG A 247 30.20 -0.04 4.05
CA ARG A 247 31.24 -0.84 4.72
C ARG A 247 31.63 -2.08 3.89
N THR A 248 30.66 -2.71 3.21
CA THR A 248 30.89 -3.84 2.29
C THR A 248 31.80 -3.45 1.12
N PHE A 249 31.64 -2.24 0.56
CA PHE A 249 32.46 -1.78 -0.57
C PHE A 249 33.82 -1.18 -0.19
N GLN A 250 33.99 -0.72 1.06
CA GLN A 250 35.15 0.07 1.49
C GLN A 250 36.52 -0.59 1.26
N GLU A 251 36.60 -1.92 1.27
CA GLU A 251 37.86 -2.67 1.10
C GLU A 251 38.00 -3.26 -0.32
N THR A 252 37.20 -2.76 -1.27
CA THR A 252 37.14 -3.24 -2.66
C THR A 252 37.37 -2.09 -3.65
N GLU A 253 37.47 -2.39 -4.95
CA GLU A 253 37.57 -1.36 -5.99
C GLU A 253 36.28 -0.54 -6.20
N PHE A 254 35.19 -0.96 -5.53
CA PHE A 254 33.84 -0.38 -5.60
C PHE A 254 33.57 0.66 -4.51
N ASP A 255 34.57 0.99 -3.66
CA ASP A 255 34.41 1.95 -2.57
C ASP A 255 33.71 3.24 -3.04
N SER A 256 32.53 3.49 -2.46
CA SER A 256 31.71 4.67 -2.74
C SER A 256 32.35 5.98 -2.30
N GLY A 257 33.32 5.93 -1.37
CA GLY A 257 33.93 7.11 -0.76
C GLY A 257 33.03 7.86 0.24
N LEU A 258 31.82 7.35 0.54
CA LEU A 258 30.91 7.98 1.48
C LEU A 258 31.44 7.92 2.92
N ASN A 259 31.25 9.01 3.66
CA ASN A 259 31.73 9.10 5.04
C ASN A 259 30.77 8.41 6.01
N ILE A 260 31.16 7.21 6.49
CA ILE A 260 30.38 6.41 7.44
C ILE A 260 29.96 7.18 8.71
N ARG A 261 30.77 8.13 9.20
CA ARG A 261 30.43 8.93 10.39
C ARG A 261 29.30 9.92 10.12
N LYS A 262 29.20 10.47 8.90
CA LYS A 262 28.05 11.29 8.50
C LYS A 262 26.79 10.44 8.43
N LEU A 263 26.88 9.24 7.88
CA LEU A 263 25.76 8.28 7.81
C LEU A 263 25.21 7.95 9.20
N PHE A 264 26.06 7.64 10.17
CA PHE A 264 25.61 7.38 11.55
C PHE A 264 24.98 8.60 12.25
N ARG A 265 25.33 9.83 11.88
CA ARG A 265 24.65 11.03 12.41
C ARG A 265 23.22 11.11 11.87
N ILE A 266 23.04 10.85 10.58
CA ILE A 266 21.73 10.79 9.93
C ILE A 266 20.89 9.66 10.54
N ALA A 267 21.48 8.47 10.72
CA ALA A 267 20.81 7.36 11.39
C ALA A 267 20.36 7.72 12.82
N LYS A 268 21.15 8.48 13.57
CA LYS A 268 20.77 8.90 14.92
C LYS A 268 19.52 9.80 14.91
N TYR A 269 19.40 10.69 13.92
CA TYR A 269 18.20 11.52 13.75
C TYR A 269 16.97 10.65 13.48
N PHE A 270 17.05 9.76 12.49
CA PHE A 270 15.93 8.91 12.12
C PHE A 270 15.55 7.89 13.20
N GLU A 271 16.51 7.40 13.99
CA GLU A 271 16.21 6.53 15.14
C GLU A 271 15.46 7.30 16.24
N ALA A 272 15.80 8.57 16.47
CA ALA A 272 15.08 9.41 17.42
C ALA A 272 13.65 9.71 16.93
N LEU A 273 13.51 10.06 15.66
CA LEU A 273 12.21 10.28 15.01
C LEU A 273 11.31 9.03 15.08
N ARG A 274 11.88 7.87 14.75
CA ARG A 274 11.17 6.59 14.81
C ARG A 274 10.58 6.37 16.20
N LYS A 275 11.38 6.56 17.25
CA LYS A 275 10.93 6.41 18.64
C LYS A 275 9.88 7.45 19.02
N SER A 276 10.07 8.72 18.67
CA SER A 276 9.14 9.79 19.07
C SER A 276 7.77 9.68 18.41
N ARG A 277 7.72 9.19 17.16
CA ARG A 277 6.48 9.00 16.39
C ARG A 277 5.88 7.59 16.55
N GLY A 278 6.49 6.71 17.32
CA GLY A 278 6.02 5.33 17.52
C GLY A 278 6.12 4.46 16.27
N PHE A 279 7.03 4.79 15.35
CA PHE A 279 7.23 4.00 14.14
C PHE A 279 8.01 2.71 14.39
N GLU A 280 7.73 1.69 13.59
CA GLU A 280 8.40 0.40 13.67
C GLU A 280 9.73 0.38 12.90
N ARG A 281 10.57 -0.59 13.25
CA ARG A 281 11.82 -0.87 12.54
C ARG A 281 11.56 -1.94 11.48
N GLY A 282 12.30 -1.91 10.37
CA GLY A 282 12.28 -3.00 9.42
C GLY A 282 12.77 -4.29 10.06
N ILE A 283 11.97 -5.36 9.96
CA ILE A 283 12.28 -6.71 10.42
C ILE A 283 11.93 -7.66 9.28
N THR A 284 12.76 -8.68 9.08
CA THR A 284 12.42 -9.83 8.22
C THR A 284 11.83 -10.93 9.08
N ARG A 285 10.53 -11.18 8.94
CA ARG A 285 9.81 -12.26 9.62
C ARG A 285 9.83 -13.53 8.77
N ILE A 286 9.51 -14.68 9.36
CA ILE A 286 9.37 -15.95 8.61
C ILE A 286 8.31 -15.80 7.51
N SER A 287 7.17 -15.16 7.82
CA SER A 287 6.12 -14.83 6.85
C SER A 287 6.64 -14.02 5.66
N ASP A 288 7.59 -13.11 5.91
CA ASP A 288 8.13 -12.22 4.88
C ASP A 288 9.10 -12.98 3.97
N MET A 289 9.88 -13.92 4.52
CA MET A 289 10.80 -14.76 3.74
C MET A 289 10.07 -15.73 2.79
N ARG A 290 8.80 -16.02 3.04
CA ARG A 290 7.97 -16.80 2.11
C ARG A 290 7.72 -16.08 0.78
N VAL A 291 8.13 -14.82 0.64
CA VAL A 291 8.23 -14.12 -0.65
C VAL A 291 8.98 -14.93 -1.72
N PHE A 292 9.91 -15.81 -1.33
CA PHE A 292 10.58 -16.71 -2.29
C PHE A 292 9.67 -17.80 -2.86
N GLU A 293 8.61 -18.17 -2.15
CA GLU A 293 7.60 -19.13 -2.60
C GLU A 293 6.54 -18.43 -3.46
N HIS A 294 5.91 -17.38 -2.91
CA HIS A 294 4.71 -16.77 -3.49
C HIS A 294 4.99 -15.50 -4.32
N GLN A 295 6.19 -14.90 -4.21
CA GLN A 295 6.60 -13.66 -4.91
C GLN A 295 5.74 -12.42 -4.63
N VAL A 296 4.95 -12.46 -3.56
CA VAL A 296 4.06 -11.35 -3.15
C VAL A 296 4.88 -10.35 -2.32
N PRO A 297 4.93 -9.07 -2.70
CA PRO A 297 5.64 -8.05 -1.93
C PRO A 297 5.06 -7.89 -0.52
N GLY A 298 5.92 -7.52 0.45
CA GLY A 298 5.52 -7.42 1.87
C GLY A 298 4.30 -6.53 2.13
N GLY A 299 4.24 -5.34 1.52
CA GLY A 299 3.08 -4.44 1.68
C GLY A 299 1.76 -5.03 1.17
N MET A 300 1.81 -5.93 0.18
CA MET A 300 0.62 -6.64 -0.29
C MET A 300 0.21 -7.75 0.68
N ILE A 301 1.16 -8.44 1.33
CA ILE A 301 0.83 -9.45 2.36
C ILE A 301 0.07 -8.82 3.52
N SER A 302 0.53 -7.69 4.06
CA SER A 302 -0.17 -7.00 5.14
C SER A 302 -1.58 -6.57 4.74
N ASN A 303 -1.77 -6.12 3.49
CA ASN A 303 -3.10 -5.80 2.98
C ASN A 303 -3.98 -7.05 2.87
N LEU A 304 -3.48 -8.17 2.32
CA LEU A 304 -4.22 -9.43 2.23
C LEU A 304 -4.65 -9.94 3.60
N VAL A 305 -3.77 -9.86 4.61
CA VAL A 305 -4.06 -10.23 6.00
C VAL A 305 -5.21 -9.38 6.55
N SER A 306 -5.10 -8.05 6.45
CA SER A 306 -6.16 -7.13 6.88
C SER A 306 -7.50 -7.41 6.18
N GLN A 307 -7.46 -7.71 4.88
CA GLN A 307 -8.65 -8.04 4.10
C GLN A 307 -9.30 -9.34 4.56
N LEU A 308 -8.51 -10.38 4.86
CA LEU A 308 -9.04 -11.63 5.38
C LEU A 308 -9.56 -11.49 6.82
N GLU A 309 -8.91 -10.69 7.66
CA GLU A 309 -9.39 -10.37 9.01
C GLU A 309 -10.75 -9.66 8.97
N GLU A 310 -10.92 -8.67 8.09
CA GLU A 310 -12.20 -7.97 7.88
C GLU A 310 -13.33 -8.91 7.44
N GLN A 311 -13.00 -9.99 6.73
CA GLN A 311 -13.97 -11.02 6.30
C GLN A 311 -14.07 -12.18 7.30
N GLY A 312 -13.38 -12.13 8.45
CA GLY A 312 -13.37 -13.21 9.45
C GLY A 312 -12.76 -14.52 8.95
N ALA A 313 -11.88 -14.48 7.96
CA ALA A 313 -11.35 -15.62 7.22
C ALA A 313 -9.81 -15.68 7.21
N LEU A 314 -9.15 -15.16 8.25
CA LEU A 314 -7.69 -15.10 8.35
C LEU A 314 -7.03 -16.49 8.24
N GLU A 315 -7.70 -17.54 8.70
CA GLU A 315 -7.25 -18.94 8.60
C GLU A 315 -7.06 -19.41 7.15
N ARG A 316 -7.71 -18.73 6.18
CA ARG A 316 -7.61 -19.03 4.74
C ARG A 316 -6.39 -18.41 4.06
N ILE A 317 -5.51 -17.70 4.79
CA ILE A 317 -4.34 -17.03 4.21
C ILE A 317 -3.45 -17.99 3.39
N HIS A 318 -3.28 -19.23 3.84
CA HIS A 318 -2.48 -20.22 3.12
C HIS A 318 -3.08 -20.57 1.76
N ASP A 319 -4.40 -20.78 1.70
CA ASP A 319 -5.11 -21.03 0.44
C ASP A 319 -4.95 -19.85 -0.54
N VAL A 320 -5.02 -18.62 -0.03
CA VAL A 320 -4.82 -17.40 -0.84
C VAL A 320 -3.40 -17.36 -1.43
N LEU A 321 -2.38 -17.64 -0.61
CA LEU A 321 -0.99 -17.65 -1.07
C LEU A 321 -0.73 -18.74 -2.13
N GLU A 322 -1.44 -19.86 -2.08
CA GLU A 322 -1.38 -20.91 -3.10
C GLU A 322 -2.18 -20.58 -4.37
N GLU A 323 -3.23 -19.76 -4.25
CA GLU A 323 -4.06 -19.33 -5.38
C GLU A 323 -3.42 -18.21 -6.20
N ILE A 324 -2.65 -17.32 -5.57
CA ILE A 324 -1.99 -16.18 -6.23
C ILE A 324 -1.13 -16.61 -7.44
N PRO A 325 -0.23 -17.61 -7.36
CA PRO A 325 0.55 -18.05 -8.51
C PRO A 325 -0.30 -18.56 -9.67
N LYS A 326 -1.46 -19.18 -9.39
CA LYS A 326 -2.38 -19.71 -10.42
C LYS A 326 -3.07 -18.56 -11.15
N VAL A 327 -3.67 -17.63 -10.40
CA VAL A 327 -4.28 -16.42 -10.96
C VAL A 327 -3.26 -15.62 -11.76
N ARG A 328 -2.05 -15.46 -11.23
CA ARG A 328 -0.96 -14.76 -11.94
C ARG A 328 -0.62 -15.42 -13.28
N ALA A 329 -0.53 -16.75 -13.33
CA ALA A 329 -0.25 -17.47 -14.57
C ALA A 329 -1.38 -17.28 -15.61
N GLU A 330 -2.64 -17.37 -15.15
CA GLU A 330 -3.82 -17.21 -16.00
C GLU A 330 -3.96 -15.79 -16.56
N LEU A 331 -3.55 -14.80 -15.79
CA LEU A 331 -3.54 -13.39 -16.20
C LEU A 331 -2.30 -13.00 -17.03
N GLY A 332 -1.52 -13.96 -17.53
CA GLY A 332 -0.39 -13.66 -18.43
C GLY A 332 0.89 -13.26 -17.71
N PHE A 333 1.08 -13.73 -16.47
CA PHE A 333 2.27 -13.52 -15.63
C PHE A 333 2.63 -12.05 -15.34
N PRO A 334 1.71 -11.14 -15.01
CA PRO A 334 2.08 -9.77 -14.66
C PRO A 334 3.09 -9.76 -13.49
N PRO A 335 4.10 -8.86 -13.50
CA PRO A 335 4.88 -8.56 -12.30
C PRO A 335 3.94 -8.12 -11.18
N LEU A 336 4.20 -8.50 -9.93
CA LEU A 336 3.38 -8.11 -8.78
C LEU A 336 3.87 -6.79 -8.20
N VAL A 337 3.59 -5.70 -8.91
CA VAL A 337 3.86 -4.30 -8.48
C VAL A 337 2.56 -3.50 -8.56
N THR A 338 2.44 -2.35 -7.91
CA THR A 338 1.19 -1.57 -8.01
C THR A 338 0.91 -1.14 -9.45
N PRO A 339 -0.31 -1.33 -10.00
CA PRO A 339 -1.51 -1.88 -9.35
C PRO A 339 -1.72 -3.40 -9.52
N THR A 340 -0.97 -4.07 -10.39
CA THR A 340 -1.15 -5.49 -10.76
C THR A 340 -1.05 -6.45 -9.58
N SER A 341 -0.26 -6.11 -8.55
CA SER A 341 -0.21 -6.84 -7.29
C SER A 341 -1.60 -6.94 -6.63
N GLN A 342 -2.32 -5.82 -6.51
CA GLN A 342 -3.67 -5.79 -5.93
C GLN A 342 -4.69 -6.51 -6.81
N ILE A 343 -4.59 -6.38 -8.15
CA ILE A 343 -5.48 -7.05 -9.10
C ILE A 343 -5.39 -8.58 -8.94
N VAL A 344 -4.17 -9.14 -8.94
CA VAL A 344 -3.96 -10.58 -8.76
C VAL A 344 -4.35 -11.03 -7.34
N GLY A 345 -3.97 -10.23 -6.33
CA GLY A 345 -4.23 -10.52 -4.93
C GLY A 345 -5.71 -10.62 -4.59
N THR A 346 -6.48 -9.61 -4.95
CA THR A 346 -7.92 -9.58 -4.69
C THR A 346 -8.62 -10.71 -5.41
N GLN A 347 -8.28 -10.98 -6.69
CA GLN A 347 -8.91 -12.09 -7.40
C GLN A 347 -8.63 -13.43 -6.72
N ALA A 348 -7.42 -13.63 -6.19
CA ALA A 348 -7.08 -14.83 -5.43
C ALA A 348 -7.90 -14.93 -4.13
N VAL A 349 -8.06 -13.84 -3.38
CA VAL A 349 -8.93 -13.81 -2.19
C VAL A 349 -10.36 -14.17 -2.55
N LEU A 350 -10.94 -13.56 -3.59
CA LEU A 350 -12.32 -13.83 -4.00
C LEU A 350 -12.51 -15.28 -4.49
N ASN A 351 -11.53 -15.85 -5.19
CA ASN A 351 -11.56 -17.26 -5.59
C ASN A 351 -11.61 -18.19 -4.36
N VAL A 352 -10.81 -17.88 -3.32
CA VAL A 352 -10.71 -18.69 -2.10
C VAL A 352 -11.94 -18.56 -1.21
N LEU A 353 -12.46 -17.34 -1.02
CA LEU A 353 -13.63 -17.08 -0.17
C LEU A 353 -14.93 -17.59 -0.80
N SER A 354 -15.12 -17.43 -2.11
CA SER A 354 -16.31 -17.93 -2.80
C SER A 354 -16.28 -19.44 -3.03
N GLY A 355 -15.11 -20.08 -2.93
CA GLY A 355 -14.90 -21.49 -3.28
C GLY A 355 -14.99 -21.80 -4.78
N VAL A 356 -15.26 -20.79 -5.63
CA VAL A 356 -15.43 -20.94 -7.07
C VAL A 356 -14.58 -19.90 -7.80
N ARG A 357 -13.58 -20.36 -8.54
CA ARG A 357 -12.62 -19.48 -9.24
C ARG A 357 -13.33 -18.60 -10.26
N TYR A 358 -13.08 -17.29 -10.22
CA TYR A 358 -13.69 -16.27 -11.07
C TYR A 358 -15.23 -16.27 -11.06
N LYS A 359 -15.86 -16.64 -9.93
CA LYS A 359 -17.31 -16.40 -9.75
C LYS A 359 -17.58 -14.89 -9.60
N LEU A 360 -16.74 -14.22 -8.80
CA LEU A 360 -16.77 -12.78 -8.60
C LEU A 360 -15.49 -12.21 -9.19
N VAL A 361 -15.64 -11.22 -10.08
CA VAL A 361 -14.52 -10.60 -10.78
C VAL A 361 -14.59 -9.09 -10.63
N PRO A 362 -13.67 -8.47 -9.86
CA PRO A 362 -13.62 -7.03 -9.67
C PRO A 362 -13.45 -6.26 -10.98
N GLY A 363 -13.92 -5.00 -11.00
CA GLY A 363 -13.80 -4.14 -12.17
C GLY A 363 -12.36 -3.93 -12.64
N GLU A 364 -11.39 -3.91 -11.73
CA GLU A 364 -9.96 -3.77 -12.05
C GLU A 364 -9.41 -5.02 -12.74
N VAL A 365 -9.89 -6.22 -12.38
CA VAL A 365 -9.54 -7.48 -13.06
C VAL A 365 -10.18 -7.49 -14.44
N LYS A 366 -11.46 -7.11 -14.57
CA LYS A 366 -12.12 -6.93 -15.87
C LYS A 366 -11.35 -5.93 -16.74
N GLY A 367 -10.95 -4.79 -16.19
CA GLY A 367 -10.18 -3.75 -16.87
C GLY A 367 -8.79 -4.22 -17.32
N TYR A 368 -8.11 -5.01 -16.49
CA TYR A 368 -6.85 -5.66 -16.86
C TYR A 368 -7.01 -6.60 -18.06
N VAL A 369 -8.04 -7.45 -18.04
CA VAL A 369 -8.31 -8.40 -19.12
C VAL A 369 -8.75 -7.67 -20.40
N ARG A 370 -9.46 -6.54 -20.29
CA ARG A 370 -9.77 -5.63 -21.39
C ARG A 370 -8.55 -4.88 -21.95
N GLY A 371 -7.39 -4.98 -21.31
CA GLY A 371 -6.15 -4.33 -21.75
C GLY A 371 -5.99 -2.89 -21.27
N LEU A 372 -6.82 -2.38 -20.36
CA LEU A 372 -6.82 -0.97 -19.92
C LEU A 372 -5.56 -0.55 -19.13
N TYR A 373 -4.73 -1.51 -18.73
CA TYR A 373 -3.47 -1.29 -18.01
C TYR A 373 -2.23 -1.50 -18.91
N GLY A 374 -2.41 -1.88 -20.17
CA GLY A 374 -1.33 -2.23 -21.08
C GLY A 374 -1.30 -3.72 -21.43
N ARG A 375 -0.28 -4.12 -22.20
CA ARG A 375 -0.14 -5.50 -22.68
C ARG A 375 0.54 -6.38 -21.63
N PRO A 376 -0.09 -7.50 -21.23
CA PRO A 376 0.53 -8.48 -20.35
C PRO A 376 1.83 -9.08 -20.94
N PRO A 377 2.78 -9.54 -20.10
CA PRO A 377 4.02 -10.18 -20.55
C PRO A 377 3.81 -11.44 -21.41
N ALA A 378 2.70 -12.15 -21.19
CA ALA A 378 2.29 -13.31 -21.97
C ALA A 378 0.77 -13.27 -22.23
N PRO A 379 0.26 -14.00 -23.22
CA PRO A 379 -1.17 -14.08 -23.46
C PRO A 379 -1.95 -14.51 -22.21
N ILE A 380 -3.06 -13.83 -21.94
CA ILE A 380 -4.02 -14.24 -20.92
C ILE A 380 -4.63 -15.59 -21.35
N ASN A 381 -4.89 -16.48 -20.40
CA ASN A 381 -5.57 -17.73 -20.67
C ASN A 381 -6.93 -17.46 -21.34
N SER A 382 -7.17 -18.07 -22.50
CA SER A 382 -8.35 -17.80 -23.32
C SER A 382 -9.68 -18.17 -22.65
N GLU A 383 -9.70 -19.23 -21.83
CA GLU A 383 -10.89 -19.63 -21.08
C GLU A 383 -11.20 -18.62 -19.98
N ILE A 384 -10.16 -18.15 -19.27
CA ILE A 384 -10.28 -17.14 -18.22
C ILE A 384 -10.67 -15.78 -18.82
N GLN A 385 -10.07 -15.38 -19.94
CA GLN A 385 -10.48 -14.17 -20.66
C GLN A 385 -11.97 -14.22 -21.01
N ARG A 386 -12.43 -15.31 -21.64
CA ARG A 386 -13.85 -15.48 -22.01
C ARG A 386 -14.76 -15.51 -20.78
N LYS A 387 -14.30 -16.07 -19.67
CA LYS A 387 -15.06 -16.07 -18.41
C LYS A 387 -15.22 -14.68 -17.80
N ILE A 388 -14.25 -13.79 -18.01
CA ILE A 388 -14.23 -12.45 -17.40
C ILE A 388 -14.90 -11.40 -18.28
N ILE A 389 -14.68 -11.43 -19.59
CA ILE A 389 -15.18 -10.40 -20.54
C ILE A 389 -16.07 -10.96 -21.65
N GLY A 390 -16.44 -12.24 -21.61
CA GLY A 390 -17.27 -12.86 -22.64
C GLY A 390 -16.59 -12.90 -24.01
N ASP A 391 -17.31 -12.43 -25.03
CA ASP A 391 -16.82 -12.31 -26.40
C ASP A 391 -16.26 -10.91 -26.73
N GLU A 392 -16.04 -10.06 -25.72
CA GLU A 392 -15.36 -8.78 -25.92
C GLU A 392 -13.89 -9.00 -26.34
N GLU A 393 -13.42 -8.19 -27.29
CA GLU A 393 -12.02 -8.20 -27.73
C GLU A 393 -11.18 -7.23 -26.88
N PRO A 394 -10.05 -7.67 -26.29
CA PRO A 394 -9.15 -6.79 -25.55
C PRO A 394 -8.56 -5.67 -26.41
N LEU A 395 -8.26 -4.54 -25.77
CA LEU A 395 -7.61 -3.42 -26.42
C LEU A 395 -6.19 -3.78 -26.89
N LEU A 396 -5.92 -3.61 -28.18
CA LEU A 396 -4.61 -3.91 -28.78
C LEU A 396 -3.68 -2.68 -28.83
N VAL A 397 -4.24 -1.48 -28.79
CA VAL A 397 -3.49 -0.20 -28.78
C VAL A 397 -3.02 0.17 -27.38
N ARG A 398 -2.25 1.25 -27.23
CA ARG A 398 -1.89 1.77 -25.90
C ARG A 398 -3.16 2.36 -25.25
N PRO A 399 -3.48 2.05 -23.99
CA PRO A 399 -4.76 2.48 -23.42
C PRO A 399 -4.97 4.00 -23.34
N ALA A 400 -3.89 4.77 -23.28
CA ALA A 400 -3.99 6.23 -23.32
C ALA A 400 -4.31 6.80 -24.70
N ASP A 401 -4.15 6.03 -25.79
CA ASP A 401 -4.45 6.51 -27.16
C ASP A 401 -5.97 6.72 -27.37
N ILE A 402 -6.81 6.10 -26.53
CA ILE A 402 -8.27 6.22 -26.60
C ILE A 402 -8.83 7.21 -25.56
N LEU A 403 -7.97 7.85 -24.77
CA LEU A 403 -8.40 8.81 -23.76
C LEU A 403 -8.45 10.23 -24.35
N GLU A 404 -9.57 10.91 -24.09
CA GLU A 404 -9.71 12.33 -24.43
C GLU A 404 -8.79 13.20 -23.56
N PRO A 405 -8.26 14.33 -24.09
CA PRO A 405 -7.43 15.26 -23.32
C PRO A 405 -8.07 15.69 -22.00
N GLY A 406 -7.31 15.61 -20.90
CA GLY A 406 -7.82 15.79 -19.54
C GLY A 406 -7.62 17.18 -18.96
N MET A 407 -6.64 17.96 -19.43
CA MET A 407 -6.22 19.19 -18.77
C MET A 407 -7.24 20.33 -18.89
N VAL A 408 -7.90 20.46 -20.05
CA VAL A 408 -8.92 21.50 -20.26
C VAL A 408 -10.08 21.29 -19.30
N LYS A 409 -10.58 20.05 -19.21
CA LYS A 409 -11.65 19.67 -18.28
C LYS A 409 -11.23 19.91 -16.84
N ALA A 410 -10.07 19.41 -16.42
CA ALA A 410 -9.57 19.60 -15.06
C ALA A 410 -9.49 21.09 -14.67
N LYS A 411 -9.03 21.95 -15.59
CA LYS A 411 -8.95 23.39 -15.35
C LYS A 411 -10.32 24.06 -15.17
N LEU A 412 -11.31 23.65 -15.97
CA LEU A 412 -12.68 24.18 -15.87
C LEU A 412 -13.35 23.71 -14.58
N ASP A 413 -13.25 22.41 -14.29
CA ASP A 413 -13.88 21.77 -13.13
C ASP A 413 -13.25 22.22 -11.79
N SER A 414 -12.01 22.74 -11.83
CA SER A 414 -11.29 23.22 -10.65
C SER A 414 -11.19 24.74 -10.52
N ILE A 415 -11.86 25.51 -11.38
CA ILE A 415 -11.63 26.97 -11.50
C ILE A 415 -11.88 27.74 -10.20
N ASP A 416 -12.82 27.27 -9.39
CA ASP A 416 -13.25 27.94 -8.16
C ASP A 416 -12.31 27.72 -6.96
N PHE A 417 -11.45 26.70 -7.01
CA PHE A 417 -10.64 26.29 -5.85
C PHE A 417 -9.15 26.00 -6.14
N ALA A 418 -8.76 25.78 -7.40
CA ALA A 418 -7.36 25.65 -7.77
C ALA A 418 -6.66 27.01 -7.81
N GLN A 419 -5.50 27.13 -7.16
CA GLN A 419 -4.75 28.39 -7.05
C GLN A 419 -3.50 28.42 -7.96
N SER A 420 -3.17 27.30 -8.59
CA SER A 420 -1.96 27.12 -9.39
C SER A 420 -2.12 26.04 -10.46
N ALA A 421 -1.16 25.93 -11.40
CA ALA A 421 -1.14 24.83 -12.38
C ALA A 421 -0.92 23.48 -11.68
N GLU A 422 -0.12 23.47 -10.62
CA GLU A 422 0.11 22.32 -9.75
C GLU A 422 -1.19 21.82 -9.11
N ASP A 423 -2.07 22.72 -8.67
CA ASP A 423 -3.39 22.35 -8.13
C ASP A 423 -4.29 21.74 -9.21
N VAL A 424 -4.32 22.33 -10.42
CA VAL A 424 -5.11 21.81 -11.55
C VAL A 424 -4.67 20.40 -11.92
N VAL A 425 -3.36 20.14 -11.98
CA VAL A 425 -2.85 18.78 -12.23
C VAL A 425 -3.17 17.85 -11.07
N SER A 426 -3.05 18.31 -9.82
CA SER A 426 -3.43 17.49 -8.65
C SER A 426 -4.91 17.10 -8.69
N TYR A 427 -5.77 18.02 -9.14
CA TYR A 427 -7.18 17.75 -9.39
C TYR A 427 -7.39 16.76 -10.54
N ALA A 428 -6.67 16.89 -11.66
CA ALA A 428 -6.74 15.94 -12.77
C ALA A 428 -6.41 14.50 -12.34
N LEU A 429 -5.47 14.35 -11.39
CA LEU A 429 -5.04 13.05 -10.88
C LEU A 429 -5.96 12.49 -9.78
N PHE A 430 -6.42 13.35 -8.87
CA PHE A 430 -7.21 12.94 -7.70
C PHE A 430 -8.36 13.91 -7.42
N PRO A 431 -9.40 13.99 -8.27
CA PRO A 431 -10.40 15.06 -8.19
C PRO A 431 -11.01 15.25 -6.80
N GLN A 432 -11.44 14.14 -6.17
CA GLN A 432 -12.10 14.18 -4.86
C GLN A 432 -11.12 14.48 -3.71
N VAL A 433 -9.92 13.90 -3.75
CA VAL A 433 -8.91 14.09 -2.70
C VAL A 433 -8.35 15.52 -2.75
N ALA A 434 -8.03 15.98 -3.96
CA ALA A 434 -7.49 17.31 -4.19
C ALA A 434 -8.52 18.38 -3.83
N LYS A 435 -9.78 18.26 -4.29
CA LYS A 435 -10.85 19.19 -3.94
C LYS A 435 -11.01 19.32 -2.43
N LYS A 436 -11.13 18.19 -1.72
CA LYS A 436 -11.23 18.17 -0.26
C LYS A 436 -10.04 18.90 0.39
N PHE A 437 -8.82 18.59 -0.07
CA PHE A 437 -7.60 19.23 0.44
C PHE A 437 -7.59 20.75 0.19
N PHE A 438 -8.04 21.21 -0.98
CA PHE A 438 -8.10 22.64 -1.31
C PHE A 438 -9.11 23.39 -0.45
N GLU A 439 -10.30 22.84 -0.23
CA GLU A 439 -11.32 23.41 0.66
C GLU A 439 -10.85 23.47 2.12
N GLU A 440 -10.10 22.45 2.58
CA GLU A 440 -9.45 22.45 3.89
C GLU A 440 -8.35 23.51 4.01
N ARG A 441 -7.50 23.64 2.98
CA ARG A 441 -6.45 24.66 2.88
C ARG A 441 -7.02 26.07 2.92
N GLU A 442 -8.10 26.33 2.19
CA GLU A 442 -8.76 27.65 2.16
C GLU A 442 -9.37 28.03 3.52
N ARG A 443 -9.98 27.06 4.21
CA ARG A 443 -10.53 27.27 5.57
C ARG A 443 -9.45 27.37 6.65
N GLY A 444 -8.19 27.05 6.34
CA GLY A 444 -7.10 26.98 7.32
C GLY A 444 -7.20 25.79 8.27
N VAL A 445 -7.95 24.74 7.92
CA VAL A 445 -8.15 23.54 8.72
C VAL A 445 -7.68 22.33 7.92
N LEU A 446 -6.40 21.99 8.01
CA LEU A 446 -5.82 20.83 7.34
C LEU A 446 -6.06 19.58 8.17
N SER A 447 -6.92 18.67 7.68
CA SER A 447 -7.21 17.42 8.37
C SER A 447 -6.00 16.49 8.28
N ARG A 448 -5.50 16.05 9.43
CA ARG A 448 -4.46 15.01 9.52
C ARG A 448 -5.11 13.74 10.05
N MET A 449 -4.94 12.64 9.33
CA MET A 449 -5.29 11.33 9.87
C MET A 449 -4.12 10.84 10.71
N GLU A 450 -4.31 10.78 12.03
CA GLU A 450 -3.33 10.11 12.88
C GLU A 450 -3.24 8.63 12.46
N PRO A 451 -2.03 8.04 12.44
CA PRO A 451 -1.88 6.61 12.27
C PRO A 451 -2.72 5.92 13.35
N LYS A 452 -3.68 5.07 12.96
CA LYS A 452 -4.36 4.21 13.94
C LYS A 452 -3.27 3.46 14.69
N ALA A 453 -3.19 3.64 16.02
CA ALA A 453 -2.36 2.79 16.85
C ALA A 453 -2.77 1.35 16.56
N VAL A 454 -1.85 0.56 15.99
CA VAL A 454 -2.07 -0.88 15.86
C VAL A 454 -2.18 -1.38 17.29
N LYS A 455 -3.40 -1.69 17.73
CA LYS A 455 -3.61 -2.48 18.94
C LYS A 455 -3.02 -3.84 18.61
N GLU A 456 -1.79 -4.11 19.05
CA GLU A 456 -1.27 -5.47 19.04
C GLU A 456 -2.18 -6.31 19.94
N THR A 457 -3.09 -7.08 19.34
CA THR A 457 -3.51 -8.34 19.93
C THR A 457 -2.32 -9.28 19.78
N ARG A 458 -1.43 -9.30 20.77
CA ARG A 458 -0.34 -10.28 20.83
C ARG A 458 -0.95 -11.68 20.99
N THR A 459 -1.23 -12.36 19.88
CA THR A 459 -1.33 -13.82 19.87
C THR A 459 0.09 -14.36 19.70
N ALA A 460 0.78 -14.51 20.82
CA ALA A 460 2.02 -15.26 20.85
C ALA A 460 1.69 -16.74 20.58
N PHE A 461 2.09 -17.26 19.42
CA PHE A 461 2.20 -18.71 19.22
C PHE A 461 3.37 -19.22 20.04
N LEU A 462 3.17 -19.38 21.34
CA LEU A 462 4.12 -20.08 22.21
C LEU A 462 3.95 -21.59 21.99
N THR A 463 4.99 -22.21 21.46
CA THR A 463 5.13 -23.67 21.48
C THR A 463 5.28 -24.14 22.93
N LYS A 464 4.76 -25.34 23.20
CA LYS A 464 4.45 -25.91 24.52
C LYS A 464 5.63 -26.19 25.48
N GLU A 465 6.81 -25.57 25.32
CA GLU A 465 8.01 -25.94 26.08
C GLU A 465 8.68 -24.85 26.95
N ASP A 466 8.20 -23.59 27.00
CA ASP A 466 8.84 -22.53 27.83
C ASP A 466 7.98 -22.02 29.01
N SER A 467 7.05 -22.81 29.54
CA SER A 467 6.20 -22.40 30.65
C SER A 467 6.84 -22.65 32.03
N LYS A 468 7.81 -21.81 32.44
CA LYS A 468 8.10 -21.51 33.86
C LYS A 468 8.63 -20.07 34.01
N LEU A 469 7.75 -19.15 34.42
CA LEU A 469 8.10 -17.79 34.85
C LEU A 469 9.24 -17.82 35.88
N ASN A 470 10.30 -17.06 35.63
CA ASN A 470 11.48 -17.04 36.50
C ASN A 470 11.44 -15.84 37.49
N LEU A 471 12.23 -15.92 38.57
CA LEU A 471 12.27 -14.90 39.63
C LEU A 471 12.78 -13.52 39.17
N GLN A 472 13.41 -13.44 37.99
CA GLN A 472 13.94 -12.21 37.40
C GLN A 472 12.80 -11.36 36.82
N GLU A 473 11.84 -11.98 36.13
CA GLU A 473 10.69 -11.32 35.50
C GLU A 473 9.75 -10.69 36.55
N ILE A 474 9.58 -11.36 37.69
CA ILE A 474 8.79 -10.82 38.82
C ILE A 474 9.47 -9.56 39.40
N LYS A 475 10.81 -9.52 39.48
CA LYS A 475 11.54 -8.33 39.96
C LYS A 475 11.41 -7.15 39.01
N GLU A 476 11.42 -7.40 37.70
CA GLU A 476 11.21 -6.34 36.70
C GLU A 476 9.79 -5.78 36.77
N LEU A 477 8.76 -6.62 36.97
CA LEU A 477 7.39 -6.18 37.18
C LEU A 477 7.22 -5.31 38.44
N ILE A 478 7.86 -5.67 39.55
CA ILE A 478 7.84 -4.86 40.78
C ILE A 478 8.53 -3.51 40.54
N GLN A 479 9.67 -3.48 39.84
CA GLN A 479 10.33 -2.23 39.49
C GLN A 479 9.43 -1.34 38.64
N ILE A 480 8.76 -1.89 37.63
CA ILE A 480 7.83 -1.13 36.78
C ILE A 480 6.69 -0.52 37.61
N ILE A 481 6.13 -1.24 38.58
CA ILE A 481 5.07 -0.73 39.48
C ILE A 481 5.59 0.39 40.40
N ASP A 482 6.88 0.36 40.76
CA ASP A 482 7.48 1.43 41.57
C ASP A 482 7.73 2.71 40.77
N VAL A 483 8.12 2.61 39.48
CA VAL A 483 8.36 3.78 38.61
C VAL A 483 7.11 4.30 37.89
N THR A 484 5.98 3.60 37.98
CA THR A 484 4.70 3.99 37.37
C THR A 484 3.63 4.30 38.41
N GLU A 485 2.54 4.96 38.00
CA GLU A 485 1.38 5.25 38.87
C GLU A 485 0.42 4.04 39.02
N ILE A 486 0.84 2.86 38.57
CA ILE A 486 0.01 1.65 38.60
C ILE A 486 -0.14 1.19 40.06
N SER A 487 -1.39 1.18 40.55
CA SER A 487 -1.72 0.85 41.95
C SER A 487 -1.84 -0.65 42.21
N GLU A 488 -2.21 -1.40 41.18
CA GLU A 488 -2.41 -2.84 41.22
C GLU A 488 -2.15 -3.44 39.84
N LEU A 489 -1.43 -4.57 39.82
CA LEU A 489 -1.14 -5.32 38.61
C LEU A 489 -1.55 -6.78 38.83
N ASN A 490 -2.50 -7.23 38.01
CA ASN A 490 -3.01 -8.60 38.02
C ASN A 490 -2.57 -9.30 36.74
N LEU A 491 -1.85 -10.40 36.87
CA LEU A 491 -1.30 -11.16 35.75
C LEU A 491 -1.70 -12.63 35.89
N GLU A 492 -2.36 -13.15 34.86
CA GLU A 492 -2.83 -14.54 34.79
C GLU A 492 -2.24 -15.20 33.54
N SER A 493 -1.45 -16.26 33.75
CA SER A 493 -0.87 -17.07 32.66
C SER A 493 -0.65 -18.50 33.16
N ASP A 494 -1.06 -19.49 32.36
CA ASP A 494 -0.86 -20.94 32.57
C ASP A 494 -0.98 -21.41 34.03
N GLY A 495 -2.13 -21.13 34.65
CA GLY A 495 -2.46 -21.64 35.98
C GLY A 495 -1.81 -20.89 37.16
N VAL A 496 -1.07 -19.81 36.90
CA VAL A 496 -0.50 -18.95 37.95
C VAL A 496 -1.22 -17.60 37.95
N LYS A 497 -1.81 -17.24 39.09
CA LYS A 497 -2.42 -15.91 39.35
C LYS A 497 -1.48 -15.10 40.24
N ILE A 498 -0.97 -13.99 39.72
CA ILE A 498 -0.12 -13.06 40.47
C ILE A 498 -0.86 -11.73 40.60
N ALA A 499 -1.06 -11.28 41.84
CA ALA A 499 -1.60 -9.97 42.17
C ALA A 499 -0.54 -9.18 42.94
N ILE A 500 -0.02 -8.09 42.36
CA ILE A 500 0.94 -7.18 42.99
C ILE A 500 0.21 -5.88 43.29
N ARG A 501 0.18 -5.49 44.57
CA ARG A 501 -0.53 -4.29 45.03
C ARG A 501 0.41 -3.37 45.81
N LYS A 502 0.40 -2.09 45.47
CA LYS A 502 1.21 -1.07 46.15
C LYS A 502 0.55 -0.73 47.49
N GLY A 503 1.18 -1.08 48.61
CA GLY A 503 0.65 -0.81 49.94
C GLY A 503 0.77 0.68 50.32
N PRO A 504 -0.19 1.24 51.08
CA PRO A 504 -0.08 2.62 51.54
C PRO A 504 1.09 2.77 52.53
N SER A 505 1.95 3.75 52.29
CA SER A 505 2.99 4.18 53.23
C SER A 505 2.35 4.59 54.56
N ALA A 506 2.79 3.98 55.65
CA ALA A 506 2.25 4.18 56.99
C ALA A 506 2.42 5.63 57.49
N GLY A 507 1.34 6.20 58.03
CA GLY A 507 1.35 7.51 58.70
C GLY A 507 0.03 7.84 59.42
N ALA A 508 -0.09 7.38 60.68
CA ALA A 508 -0.87 7.92 61.80
C ALA A 508 -2.44 7.87 61.84
N LEU A 509 -2.96 6.86 62.56
CA LEU A 509 -3.69 6.92 63.85
C LEU A 509 -5.14 7.50 64.00
N ILE A 510 -6.10 6.55 64.04
CA ILE A 510 -7.25 6.26 64.98
C ILE A 510 -8.49 7.22 65.10
N PRO A 511 -9.66 6.78 65.68
CA PRO A 511 -10.85 6.20 65.01
C PRO A 511 -12.20 6.85 65.44
N VAL A 512 -13.37 6.26 65.13
CA VAL A 512 -14.39 5.76 66.11
C VAL A 512 -15.51 4.97 65.38
N THR A 513 -15.94 3.91 66.05
CA THR A 513 -16.90 2.82 65.82
C THR A 513 -18.41 3.17 65.86
N ALA A 514 -19.28 2.38 65.18
CA ALA A 514 -20.24 1.42 65.81
C ALA A 514 -21.61 1.18 65.08
N VAL A 515 -21.84 -0.08 64.68
CA VAL A 515 -22.99 -1.02 64.94
C VAL A 515 -24.48 -0.68 64.63
N ALA A 516 -25.00 -1.31 63.55
CA ALA A 516 -26.15 -2.26 63.36
C ALA A 516 -27.65 -2.05 63.73
N ARG A 517 -28.51 -2.66 62.85
CA ARG A 517 -29.89 -3.25 62.92
C ARG A 517 -31.14 -2.35 62.66
N GLN A 518 -31.89 -2.59 61.57
CA GLN A 518 -33.18 -3.37 61.38
C GLN A 518 -34.40 -2.70 62.07
N GLU A 519 -35.62 -2.49 61.54
CA GLU A 519 -36.54 -3.16 60.58
C GLU A 519 -37.72 -2.20 60.24
N GLY A 520 -38.51 -2.47 59.18
CA GLY A 520 -39.95 -2.09 59.10
C GLY A 520 -40.42 -1.19 57.94
N ILE A 521 -41.37 -1.71 57.15
CA ILE A 521 -42.00 -1.19 55.90
C ILE A 521 -43.48 -0.77 56.21
N PRO A 522 -44.40 -0.27 55.33
CA PRO A 522 -44.38 0.52 54.06
C PRO A 522 -45.41 1.70 54.01
N LEU A 523 -45.37 2.56 52.96
CA LEU A 523 -46.46 2.73 51.95
C LEU A 523 -46.37 4.04 51.11
N ALA A 524 -46.35 3.83 49.78
CA ALA A 524 -46.98 4.58 48.69
C ALA A 524 -46.43 5.93 48.14
N ALA A 525 -46.07 5.84 46.85
CA ALA A 525 -46.27 6.76 45.72
C ALA A 525 -45.31 7.97 45.52
N ALA A 526 -44.41 7.87 44.53
CA ALA A 526 -44.63 8.37 43.16
C ALA A 526 -43.34 8.27 42.30
N ASN A 527 -43.54 7.96 41.01
CA ASN A 527 -42.57 7.57 39.98
C ASN A 527 -41.50 8.61 39.61
N VAL A 528 -40.26 8.15 39.32
CA VAL A 528 -39.59 8.29 38.01
C VAL A 528 -38.59 7.13 37.82
N SER A 529 -38.66 6.44 36.69
CA SER A 529 -37.92 5.21 36.36
C SER A 529 -36.50 5.47 35.83
N ALA A 530 -35.52 4.80 36.44
CA ALA A 530 -34.26 4.41 35.81
C ALA A 530 -34.35 2.92 35.45
N GLN A 531 -34.00 2.54 34.22
CA GLN A 531 -33.85 1.14 33.82
C GLN A 531 -32.37 0.80 33.66
N ALA A 532 -31.95 -0.20 34.43
CA ALA A 532 -30.71 -0.93 34.28
C ALA A 532 -30.84 -2.00 33.19
N THR A 533 -29.70 -2.30 32.57
CA THR A 533 -29.42 -3.50 31.76
C THR A 533 -29.71 -4.80 32.50
N PRO A 534 -30.05 -5.86 31.74
CA PRO A 534 -29.41 -7.15 32.00
C PRO A 534 -28.94 -7.90 30.73
N SER A 535 -27.75 -8.49 30.87
CA SER A 535 -27.26 -9.79 30.34
C SER A 535 -27.53 -10.19 28.88
N VAL A 536 -26.44 -10.35 28.12
CA VAL A 536 -26.41 -11.00 26.79
C VAL A 536 -26.00 -12.47 26.95
N GLU A 537 -26.96 -13.37 26.73
CA GLU A 537 -26.78 -14.74 26.22
C GLU A 537 -27.25 -14.75 24.74
N PRO A 538 -26.82 -15.72 23.91
CA PRO A 538 -26.74 -15.55 22.45
C PRO A 538 -28.12 -15.48 21.79
N SER A 539 -28.51 -14.29 21.33
CA SER A 539 -29.71 -14.11 20.52
C SER A 539 -29.46 -14.66 19.12
N GLY A 540 -30.29 -15.64 18.73
CA GLY A 540 -30.30 -16.27 17.43
C GLY A 540 -30.42 -15.31 16.25
N SER A 541 -30.12 -15.86 15.08
CA SER A 541 -30.35 -15.30 13.75
C SER A 541 -31.60 -14.43 13.71
N ALA A 542 -31.43 -13.19 13.22
CA ALA A 542 -32.56 -12.34 12.84
C ALA A 542 -33.52 -13.14 11.94
N PRO A 543 -34.85 -13.01 12.12
CA PRO A 543 -35.81 -13.74 11.30
C PRO A 543 -35.60 -13.36 9.82
N GLU A 544 -35.44 -14.36 8.95
CA GLU A 544 -35.47 -14.15 7.51
C GLU A 544 -36.80 -13.46 7.14
N PRO A 545 -36.79 -12.42 6.29
CA PRO A 545 -38.02 -11.79 5.86
C PRO A 545 -38.88 -12.81 5.11
N VAL A 546 -40.16 -12.92 5.48
CA VAL A 546 -41.12 -13.79 4.80
C VAL A 546 -41.55 -13.10 3.52
N PHE A 547 -40.89 -13.42 2.40
CA PHE A 547 -41.26 -12.91 1.10
C PHE A 547 -42.38 -13.75 0.45
N ALA A 548 -43.16 -13.15 -0.46
CA ALA A 548 -44.31 -13.78 -1.11
C ALA A 548 -43.92 -15.03 -1.94
N ALA A 549 -44.90 -15.84 -2.34
CA ALA A 549 -44.70 -17.18 -2.91
C ALA A 549 -43.97 -17.26 -4.28
N ASN A 550 -43.39 -16.17 -4.80
CA ASN A 550 -42.66 -16.10 -6.09
C ASN A 550 -41.45 -15.14 -6.05
N THR A 551 -40.93 -14.84 -4.86
CA THR A 551 -39.86 -13.85 -4.70
C THR A 551 -38.56 -14.49 -4.23
N GLU A 552 -37.43 -14.08 -4.82
CA GLU A 552 -36.08 -14.47 -4.43
C GLU A 552 -35.26 -13.25 -4.03
N THR A 553 -34.15 -13.47 -3.31
CA THR A 553 -33.28 -12.38 -2.86
C THR A 553 -31.91 -12.45 -3.50
N ILE A 554 -31.42 -11.29 -3.94
CA ILE A 554 -30.00 -11.11 -4.27
C ILE A 554 -29.30 -10.76 -2.96
N LYS A 555 -28.34 -11.59 -2.54
CA LYS A 555 -27.60 -11.44 -1.29
C LYS A 555 -26.20 -10.89 -1.55
N SER A 556 -25.63 -10.17 -0.58
CA SER A 556 -24.26 -9.68 -0.64
C SER A 556 -23.30 -10.87 -0.60
N PRO A 557 -22.40 -11.02 -1.58
CA PRO A 557 -21.46 -12.12 -1.59
C PRO A 557 -20.18 -11.84 -0.79
N MET A 558 -20.09 -10.69 -0.11
CA MET A 558 -18.93 -10.25 0.67
C MET A 558 -19.32 -9.22 1.73
N VAL A 559 -18.48 -9.05 2.75
CA VAL A 559 -18.58 -7.91 3.68
C VAL A 559 -18.04 -6.66 2.98
N GLY A 560 -18.77 -5.54 3.04
CA GLY A 560 -18.38 -4.30 2.36
C GLY A 560 -19.33 -3.13 2.59
N THR A 561 -19.27 -2.11 1.74
CA THR A 561 -20.21 -0.98 1.75
C THR A 561 -21.03 -0.98 0.46
N PHE A 562 -22.36 -0.95 0.60
CA PHE A 562 -23.28 -0.97 -0.54
C PHE A 562 -23.37 0.41 -1.20
N TYR A 563 -23.27 0.45 -2.52
CA TYR A 563 -23.54 1.62 -3.34
C TYR A 563 -24.52 1.27 -4.47
N SER A 564 -25.55 2.10 -4.63
CA SER A 564 -26.58 1.88 -5.65
C SER A 564 -26.17 2.33 -7.06
N ALA A 565 -25.09 3.09 -7.19
CA ALA A 565 -24.62 3.69 -8.45
C ALA A 565 -23.11 3.58 -8.62
N GLN A 566 -22.62 3.74 -9.86
CA GLN A 566 -21.19 3.65 -10.21
C GLN A 566 -20.35 4.82 -9.65
N SER A 567 -20.98 5.97 -9.43
CA SER A 567 -20.39 7.14 -8.81
C SER A 567 -21.49 7.96 -8.10
N PRO A 568 -21.14 8.89 -7.19
CA PRO A 568 -22.13 9.70 -6.49
C PRO A 568 -23.06 10.52 -7.41
N ASP A 569 -22.58 10.86 -8.61
CA ASP A 569 -23.33 11.66 -9.60
C ASP A 569 -24.03 10.79 -10.67
N ALA A 570 -23.80 9.47 -10.66
CA ALA A 570 -24.41 8.54 -11.61
C ALA A 570 -25.81 8.10 -11.16
N ALA A 571 -26.65 7.71 -12.13
CA ALA A 571 -27.92 7.09 -11.82
C ALA A 571 -27.72 5.70 -11.16
N PRO A 572 -28.64 5.28 -10.27
CA PRO A 572 -28.61 3.93 -9.73
C PRO A 572 -28.67 2.87 -10.83
N TYR A 573 -27.97 1.75 -10.64
CA TYR A 573 -27.98 0.61 -11.56
C TYR A 573 -29.41 0.09 -11.80
N VAL A 574 -30.19 -0.02 -10.73
CA VAL A 574 -31.58 -0.48 -10.78
C VAL A 574 -32.49 0.35 -9.86
N LYS A 575 -33.78 0.37 -10.19
CA LYS A 575 -34.84 0.99 -9.38
C LYS A 575 -35.94 -0.03 -9.04
N VAL A 576 -36.67 0.21 -7.97
CA VAL A 576 -37.89 -0.56 -7.67
C VAL A 576 -38.86 -0.48 -8.85
N GLY A 577 -39.40 -1.62 -9.26
CA GLY A 577 -40.26 -1.82 -10.44
C GLY A 577 -39.50 -2.07 -11.75
N GLN A 578 -38.16 -2.02 -11.75
CA GLN A 578 -37.36 -2.31 -12.94
C GLN A 578 -37.21 -3.82 -13.14
N HIS A 579 -37.41 -4.27 -14.38
CA HIS A 579 -37.06 -5.62 -14.80
C HIS A 579 -35.55 -5.76 -14.98
N ILE A 580 -34.98 -6.86 -14.50
CA ILE A 580 -33.55 -7.19 -14.57
C ILE A 580 -33.34 -8.57 -15.17
N GLU A 581 -32.29 -8.71 -15.98
CA GLU A 581 -31.89 -9.97 -16.60
C GLU A 581 -30.73 -10.65 -15.82
N VAL A 582 -30.56 -11.96 -16.01
CA VAL A 582 -29.40 -12.69 -15.46
C VAL A 582 -28.11 -12.10 -16.04
N GLY A 583 -27.15 -11.76 -15.17
CA GLY A 583 -25.89 -11.13 -15.54
C GLY A 583 -25.93 -9.59 -15.59
N GLN A 584 -27.08 -8.96 -15.38
CA GLN A 584 -27.17 -7.50 -15.31
C GLN A 584 -26.58 -6.98 -13.98
N PRO A 585 -25.68 -5.97 -13.99
CA PRO A 585 -25.21 -5.31 -12.77
C PRO A 585 -26.34 -4.60 -12.02
N VAL A 586 -26.49 -4.86 -10.72
CA VAL A 586 -27.55 -4.31 -9.87
C VAL A 586 -27.06 -3.36 -8.78
N CYS A 587 -25.81 -3.48 -8.32
CA CYS A 587 -25.18 -2.54 -7.40
C CYS A 587 -23.66 -2.66 -7.41
N ILE A 588 -23.00 -1.84 -6.60
CA ILE A 588 -21.59 -2.00 -6.22
C ILE A 588 -21.53 -2.32 -4.73
N VAL A 589 -20.69 -3.29 -4.36
CA VAL A 589 -20.22 -3.46 -2.99
C VAL A 589 -18.74 -3.09 -2.96
N GLU A 590 -18.41 -1.98 -2.29
CA GLU A 590 -17.03 -1.63 -2.02
C GLU A 590 -16.50 -2.56 -0.93
N ALA A 591 -15.61 -3.44 -1.31
CA ALA A 591 -14.90 -4.31 -0.40
C ALA A 591 -13.41 -4.24 -0.75
N MET A 592 -12.56 -4.23 0.28
CA MET A 592 -11.10 -4.27 0.08
C MET A 592 -10.57 -3.09 -0.78
N LYS A 593 -11.25 -1.92 -0.71
CA LYS A 593 -10.98 -0.70 -1.51
C LYS A 593 -11.17 -0.86 -3.02
N LEU A 594 -11.92 -1.87 -3.43
CA LEU A 594 -12.26 -2.12 -4.84
C LEU A 594 -13.78 -2.09 -4.97
N MET A 595 -14.23 -1.57 -6.11
CA MET A 595 -15.65 -1.48 -6.42
C MET A 595 -16.08 -2.76 -7.12
N ASN A 596 -16.80 -3.64 -6.40
CA ASN A 596 -17.26 -4.92 -6.95
C ASN A 596 -18.69 -4.76 -7.47
N GLU A 597 -18.86 -4.81 -8.79
CA GLU A 597 -20.19 -4.89 -9.40
C GLU A 597 -20.84 -6.23 -9.04
N ILE A 598 -22.04 -6.17 -8.48
CA ILE A 598 -22.86 -7.35 -8.18
C ILE A 598 -23.83 -7.53 -9.33
N GLU A 599 -23.74 -8.66 -10.02
CA GLU A 599 -24.62 -9.04 -11.12
C GLU A 599 -25.80 -9.88 -10.61
N SER A 600 -26.97 -9.75 -11.23
CA SER A 600 -28.14 -10.55 -10.88
C SER A 600 -27.94 -12.01 -11.28
N GLU A 601 -28.10 -12.94 -10.34
CA GLU A 601 -28.12 -14.39 -10.63
C GLU A 601 -29.50 -14.86 -11.16
N ILE A 602 -30.51 -13.98 -11.16
CA ILE A 602 -31.91 -14.29 -11.48
C ILE A 602 -32.54 -13.22 -12.38
N GLU A 603 -33.49 -13.63 -13.21
CA GLU A 603 -34.35 -12.73 -13.99
C GLU A 603 -35.62 -12.40 -13.20
N GLY A 604 -36.09 -11.15 -13.28
CA GLY A 604 -37.32 -10.75 -12.61
C GLY A 604 -37.48 -9.25 -12.41
N ASN A 605 -38.48 -8.83 -11.64
CA ASN A 605 -38.73 -7.42 -11.31
C ASN A 605 -38.24 -7.08 -9.89
N VAL A 606 -37.50 -5.99 -9.74
CA VAL A 606 -37.06 -5.50 -8.42
C VAL A 606 -38.27 -5.01 -7.62
N ILE A 607 -38.68 -5.71 -6.57
CA ILE A 607 -39.79 -5.28 -5.69
C ILE A 607 -39.27 -4.35 -4.60
N GLU A 608 -38.10 -4.64 -4.05
CA GLU A 608 -37.58 -3.93 -2.89
C GLU A 608 -36.05 -3.90 -2.88
N ILE A 609 -35.50 -2.79 -2.39
CA ILE A 609 -34.08 -2.61 -2.10
C ILE A 609 -33.97 -2.53 -0.57
N LEU A 610 -33.28 -3.50 0.03
CA LEU A 610 -33.26 -3.74 1.49
C LEU A 610 -32.15 -2.98 2.22
N VAL A 611 -31.31 -2.25 1.48
CA VAL A 611 -30.09 -1.63 1.98
C VAL A 611 -29.97 -0.19 1.46
N GLU A 612 -29.59 0.73 2.35
CA GLU A 612 -29.40 2.14 2.01
C GLU A 612 -28.03 2.37 1.34
N ASN A 613 -27.95 3.37 0.46
CA ASN A 613 -26.70 3.75 -0.18
C ASN A 613 -25.67 4.23 0.85
N GLY A 614 -24.46 3.65 0.85
CA GLY A 614 -23.40 3.89 1.83
C GLY A 614 -23.51 3.03 3.09
N GLN A 615 -24.47 2.10 3.17
CA GLN A 615 -24.64 1.22 4.33
C GLN A 615 -23.63 0.06 4.29
N PRO A 616 -22.97 -0.26 5.43
CA PRO A 616 -22.19 -1.49 5.57
C PRO A 616 -23.08 -2.74 5.43
N VAL A 617 -22.58 -3.73 4.70
CA VAL A 617 -23.26 -5.01 4.47
C VAL A 617 -22.37 -6.19 4.85
N GLU A 618 -23.00 -7.26 5.35
CA GLU A 618 -22.35 -8.51 5.74
C GLU A 618 -22.45 -9.59 4.65
N TYR A 619 -21.57 -10.60 4.70
CA TYR A 619 -21.67 -11.77 3.82
C TYR A 619 -23.03 -12.47 4.00
N GLY A 620 -23.73 -12.69 2.88
CA GLY A 620 -25.04 -13.33 2.84
C GLY A 620 -26.21 -12.41 3.19
N GLN A 621 -25.98 -11.13 3.49
CA GLN A 621 -27.05 -10.17 3.78
C GLN A 621 -27.93 -9.94 2.53
N PRO A 622 -29.26 -10.09 2.60
CA PRO A 622 -30.16 -9.73 1.50
C PRO A 622 -30.03 -8.25 1.10
N LEU A 623 -29.85 -7.99 -0.20
CA LEU A 623 -29.72 -6.65 -0.79
C LEU A 623 -30.98 -6.23 -1.56
N PHE A 624 -31.53 -7.15 -2.36
CA PHE A 624 -32.69 -6.91 -3.22
C PHE A 624 -33.70 -8.04 -3.10
N VAL A 625 -34.98 -7.72 -3.30
CA VAL A 625 -36.08 -8.69 -3.45
C VAL A 625 -36.56 -8.64 -4.89
N ILE A 626 -36.57 -9.79 -5.56
CA ILE A 626 -36.90 -9.93 -6.96
C ILE A 626 -38.14 -10.81 -7.10
N GLU A 627 -39.15 -10.35 -7.84
CA GLU A 627 -40.27 -11.18 -8.30
C GLU A 627 -39.88 -11.90 -9.58
N LYS A 628 -40.03 -13.22 -9.63
CA LYS A 628 -39.84 -13.99 -10.86
C LYS A 628 -40.97 -13.77 -11.86
#